data_AF-A0A1V1NSH3-F1
#
_entry.id   AF-A0A1V1NSH3-F1
#
_cell.length_a   1.000
_cell.length_b   1.000
_cell.length_c   1.000
_cell.angle_alpha   90.00
_cell.angle_beta   90.00
_cell.angle_gamma   90.00
#
_symmetry.space_group_name_H-M   'P 1'
#
loop_
_entity.id
_entity.type
_entity.pdbx_description
1 polymer ?
#
loop_
_entity_poly.entity_id
_entity_poly.type
_entity_poly.pdbx_seq_one_letter_code
_entity_poly.pdbx_strand_id
1 'polypeptide(L)'
;MAVSKDMTLRIHCWEGYARPYVKNFEKLIKEKYNIDIHLKITNVSDPNEFWQLSRGKMVDLISPAHNIPRSPSWAFVKGKVALPVNLDNVPFLNRIYPKLL
;
A
#
# COMPACT_ATOMS: atom_id res chain seq x y z
N MET A 1 32.34 -0.10 -0.20
CA MET A 1 31.06 0.18 -0.89
C MET A 1 29.94 -0.23 0.05
N ALA A 2 28.97 0.63 0.32
CA ALA A 2 27.86 0.28 1.21
C ALA A 2 26.92 -0.69 0.48
N VAL A 3 26.68 -1.86 1.07
CA VAL A 3 25.71 -2.83 0.55
C VAL A 3 24.31 -2.26 0.77
N SER A 4 23.53 -2.15 -0.30
CA SER A 4 22.14 -1.72 -0.23
C SER A 4 21.26 -2.82 0.34
N LYS A 5 20.22 -2.41 1.07
CA LYS A 5 19.24 -3.32 1.65
C LYS A 5 18.24 -3.74 0.57
N ASP A 6 18.04 -5.04 0.37
CA ASP A 6 17.00 -5.57 -0.54
C ASP A 6 15.67 -5.73 0.22
N MET A 7 14.57 -5.25 -0.38
CA MET A 7 13.23 -5.32 0.20
C MET A 7 12.16 -5.51 -0.87
N THR A 8 11.08 -6.22 -0.53
CA THR A 8 9.88 -6.31 -1.37
C THR A 8 8.70 -5.62 -0.71
N LEU A 9 7.96 -4.81 -1.47
CA LEU A 9 6.67 -4.24 -1.06
C LEU A 9 5.54 -4.89 -1.87
N ARG A 10 4.60 -5.55 -1.18
CA ARG A 10 3.49 -6.29 -1.79
C ARG A 10 2.25 -5.40 -1.82
N ILE A 11 1.78 -5.07 -3.01
CA ILE A 11 0.65 -4.15 -3.22
C ILE A 11 -0.47 -4.89 -3.92
N HIS A 12 -1.69 -4.80 -3.37
CA HIS A 12 -2.89 -5.30 -4.04
C HIS A 12 -3.84 -4.14 -4.36
N CYS A 13 -4.10 -3.90 -5.64
CA CYS A 13 -4.85 -2.73 -6.10
C CYS A 13 -5.61 -3.00 -7.41
N TRP A 14 -6.50 -2.09 -7.78
CA TRP A 14 -7.15 -2.12 -9.08
C TRP A 14 -6.13 -2.09 -10.23
N GLU A 15 -6.51 -2.68 -11.37
CA GLU A 15 -5.67 -2.69 -12.57
C GLU A 15 -5.35 -1.25 -13.03
N GLY A 16 -4.12 -1.04 -13.51
CA GLY A 16 -3.64 0.26 -13.97
C GLY A 16 -3.20 1.25 -12.89
N TYR A 17 -3.54 1.04 -11.61
CA TYR A 17 -3.29 2.04 -10.57
C TYR A 17 -1.80 2.20 -10.21
N ALA A 18 -1.07 1.09 -10.04
CA ALA A 18 0.29 1.13 -9.50
C ALA A 18 1.39 0.89 -10.55
N ARG A 19 1.13 0.02 -11.55
CA ARG A 19 2.15 -0.44 -12.52
C ARG A 19 2.88 0.70 -13.26
N PRO A 20 2.21 1.79 -13.69
CA PRO A 20 2.88 2.89 -14.39
C PRO A 20 3.98 3.59 -13.56
N TYR A 21 3.93 3.49 -12.23
CA TYR A 21 4.81 4.25 -11.32
C TYR A 21 6.00 3.44 -10.77
N VAL A 22 6.06 2.13 -11.05
CA VAL A 22 7.03 1.20 -10.44
C VAL A 22 8.48 1.69 -10.59
N LYS A 23 8.94 1.88 -11.84
CA LYS A 23 10.33 2.26 -12.11
C LYS A 23 10.75 3.56 -11.43
N ASN A 24 9.87 4.56 -11.45
CA ASN A 24 10.16 5.86 -10.84
C ASN A 24 10.21 5.76 -9.32
N PHE A 25 9.32 4.94 -8.73
CA PHE A 25 9.31 4.72 -7.28
C PHE A 25 10.55 3.94 -6.82
N GLU A 26 10.93 2.87 -7.52
CA GLU A 26 12.12 2.07 -7.21
C GLU A 26 13.38 2.94 -7.26
N LYS A 27 13.53 3.75 -8.31
CA LYS A 27 14.62 4.73 -8.44
C LYS A 27 14.63 5.72 -7.27
N LEU A 28 13.49 6.33 -6.94
CA LEU A 28 13.37 7.30 -5.86
C LEU A 28 13.78 6.71 -4.50
N ILE A 29 13.36 5.47 -4.20
CA ILE A 29 13.68 4.79 -2.94
C ILE A 29 15.18 4.43 -2.88
N LYS A 30 15.77 3.99 -4.00
CA LYS A 30 17.20 3.73 -4.08
C LYS A 30 18.01 5.00 -3.81
N GLU A 31 17.66 6.10 -4.46
CA GLU A 31 18.35 7.39 -4.29
C GLU A 31 18.20 7.95 -2.88
N LYS A 32 17.01 7.86 -2.28
CA LYS A 32 16.72 8.46 -0.98
C LYS A 32 17.19 7.62 0.22
N TYR A 33 17.12 6.30 0.11
CA TYR A 33 17.33 5.40 1.25
C TYR A 33 18.41 4.34 1.01
N ASN A 34 19.01 4.27 -0.19
CA ASN A 34 19.93 3.21 -0.59
C ASN A 34 19.33 1.79 -0.42
N ILE A 35 18.02 1.67 -0.69
CA ILE A 35 17.27 0.41 -0.64
C ILE A 35 16.98 -0.02 -2.08
N ASP A 36 17.29 -1.27 -2.40
CA ASP A 36 16.79 -1.93 -3.60
C ASP A 36 15.39 -2.46 -3.28
N ILE A 37 14.38 -1.68 -3.63
CA ILE A 37 12.99 -2.05 -3.39
C ILE A 37 12.40 -2.70 -4.65
N HIS A 38 11.65 -3.79 -4.47
CA HIS A 38 10.93 -4.48 -5.52
C HIS A 38 9.43 -4.40 -5.26
N LEU A 39 8.64 -3.94 -6.24
CA LEU A 39 7.18 -3.88 -6.10
C LEU A 39 6.50 -5.14 -6.63
N LYS A 40 5.91 -5.95 -5.74
CA LYS A 40 5.06 -7.08 -6.12
C LYS A 40 3.60 -6.63 -6.18
N ILE A 41 3.13 -6.30 -7.39
CA ILE A 41 1.76 -5.82 -7.62
C ILE A 41 0.85 -6.96 -8.08
N THR A 42 -0.22 -7.21 -7.34
CA THR A 42 -1.35 -8.05 -7.75
C THR A 42 -2.59 -7.19 -8.00
N ASN A 43 -3.41 -7.59 -8.96
CA ASN A 43 -4.62 -6.85 -9.31
C ASN A 43 -5.88 -7.53 -8.76
N VAL A 44 -6.85 -6.71 -8.35
CA VAL A 44 -8.12 -7.16 -7.77
C VAL A 44 -8.97 -7.84 -8.84
N SER A 45 -9.49 -9.01 -8.52
CA SER A 45 -10.54 -9.68 -9.29
C SER A 45 -11.88 -9.75 -8.54
N ASP A 46 -11.83 -9.82 -7.20
CA ASP A 46 -12.98 -9.81 -6.29
C ASP A 46 -12.71 -8.86 -5.11
N PRO A 47 -13.62 -7.95 -4.74
CA PRO A 47 -13.47 -7.07 -3.57
C PRO A 47 -13.12 -7.78 -2.24
N ASN A 48 -13.53 -9.04 -2.05
CA ASN A 48 -13.17 -9.85 -0.88
C ASN A 48 -11.67 -10.13 -0.78
N GLU A 49 -10.93 -10.09 -1.89
CA GLU A 49 -9.48 -10.34 -1.91
C GLU A 49 -8.75 -9.34 -1.00
N PHE A 50 -9.20 -8.09 -0.95
CA PHE A 50 -8.64 -7.09 -0.02
C PHE A 50 -8.67 -7.59 1.42
N TRP A 51 -9.78 -8.18 1.85
CA TRP A 51 -9.92 -8.69 3.21
C TRP A 51 -9.07 -9.94 3.41
N GLN A 52 -9.21 -10.94 2.51
CA GLN A 52 -8.56 -12.24 2.66
C GLN A 52 -7.03 -12.13 2.62
N LEU A 53 -6.48 -11.35 1.69
CA LEU A 53 -5.04 -11.16 1.57
C LEU A 53 -4.47 -10.37 2.75
N SER A 54 -5.19 -9.36 3.24
CA SER A 54 -4.73 -8.55 4.38
C SER A 54 -4.70 -9.36 5.67
N ARG A 55 -5.78 -10.08 6.01
CA ARG A 55 -5.81 -10.94 7.21
C ARG A 55 -4.81 -12.09 7.14
N GLY A 56 -4.52 -12.56 5.92
CA GLY A 56 -3.50 -13.57 5.65
C GLY A 56 -2.07 -13.02 5.67
N LYS A 57 -1.86 -11.71 5.89
CA LYS A 57 -0.55 -11.04 5.84
C LYS A 57 0.19 -11.23 4.52
N MET A 58 -0.56 -11.38 3.42
CA MET A 58 -0.05 -11.63 2.08
C MET A 58 0.27 -10.35 1.31
N VAL A 59 -0.18 -9.20 1.82
CA VAL A 59 -0.02 -7.86 1.25
C VAL A 59 0.42 -6.88 2.33
N ASP A 60 1.12 -5.83 1.92
CA ASP A 60 1.60 -4.76 2.80
C ASP A 60 0.78 -3.48 2.60
N LEU A 61 0.28 -3.25 1.38
CA LEU A 61 -0.54 -2.10 1.02
C LEU A 61 -1.71 -2.52 0.13
N ILE A 62 -2.87 -1.93 0.37
CA ILE A 62 -4.08 -2.12 -0.43
C ILE A 62 -4.66 -0.79 -0.90
N SER A 63 -5.35 -0.79 -2.05
CA SER A 63 -6.10 0.37 -2.56
C SER A 63 -7.58 0.02 -2.81
N PRO A 64 -8.36 -0.27 -1.76
CA PRO A 64 -9.77 -0.61 -1.88
C PRO A 64 -10.65 0.60 -2.18
N ALA A 65 -11.88 0.36 -2.65
CA ALA A 65 -12.92 1.38 -2.68
C ALA A 65 -13.33 1.79 -1.25
N HIS A 66 -13.83 3.03 -1.09
CA HIS A 66 -14.10 3.65 0.22
C HIS A 66 -15.09 2.87 1.11
N ASN A 67 -15.99 2.09 0.51
CA ASN A 67 -16.97 1.27 1.23
C ASN A 67 -16.36 0.02 1.87
N ILE A 68 -15.25 -0.51 1.36
CA ILE A 68 -14.64 -1.76 1.83
C ILE A 68 -14.04 -1.61 3.24
N PRO A 69 -13.15 -0.64 3.54
CA PRO A 69 -12.62 -0.46 4.90
C PRO A 69 -13.68 -0.05 5.93
N ARG A 70 -14.81 0.52 5.47
CA ARG A 70 -15.94 0.96 6.30
C ARG A 70 -17.00 -0.13 6.50
N SER A 71 -16.88 -1.25 5.79
CA SER A 71 -17.85 -2.33 5.84
C SER A 71 -17.84 -3.01 7.22
N PRO A 72 -19.01 -3.28 7.83
CA PRO A 72 -19.08 -4.08 9.05
C PRO A 72 -18.64 -5.53 8.81
N SER A 73 -18.72 -6.03 7.58
CA SER A 73 -18.35 -7.40 7.21
C SER A 73 -16.84 -7.63 7.16
N TRP A 74 -16.04 -6.57 7.02
CA TRP A 74 -14.58 -6.63 6.94
C TRP A 74 -13.97 -5.74 8.03
N ALA A 75 -13.69 -6.34 9.18
CA ALA A 75 -13.24 -5.62 10.37
C ALA A 75 -11.76 -5.20 10.29
N PHE A 76 -11.37 -4.39 9.30
CA PHE A 76 -9.98 -3.95 9.11
C PHE A 76 -9.41 -3.23 10.34
N VAL A 77 -10.18 -2.28 10.90
CA VAL A 77 -9.75 -1.46 12.04
C VAL A 77 -9.98 -2.18 13.36
N LYS A 78 -11.23 -2.59 13.65
CA LYS A 78 -11.57 -3.27 14.92
C LYS A 78 -10.82 -4.60 15.09
N GLY A 79 -10.60 -5.32 13.99
CA GLY A 79 -9.86 -6.58 13.97
C GLY A 79 -8.34 -6.40 13.90
N LYS A 80 -7.82 -5.16 13.93
CA LYS A 80 -6.39 -4.84 13.87
C LYS A 80 -5.66 -5.47 12.66
N VAL A 81 -6.38 -5.62 11.55
CA VAL A 81 -5.81 -6.11 10.28
C VAL A 81 -5.08 -4.98 9.56
N ALA A 82 -5.62 -3.76 9.63
CA ALA A 82 -4.92 -2.55 9.20
C ALA A 82 -4.17 -1.93 10.37
N LEU A 83 -2.95 -1.46 10.12
CA LEU A 83 -2.17 -0.68 11.08
C LEU A 83 -2.53 0.80 10.95
N PRO A 84 -2.58 1.55 12.07
CA PRO A 84 -2.70 3.01 11.99
C PRO A 84 -1.46 3.59 11.29
N VAL A 85 -1.69 4.51 10.36
CA VAL A 85 -0.61 5.19 9.65
C VAL A 85 -0.02 6.28 10.55
N ASN A 86 1.31 6.29 10.71
CA ASN A 86 2.00 7.43 11.31
C ASN A 86 2.09 8.56 10.27
N LEU A 87 1.32 9.63 10.48
CA LEU A 87 1.21 10.75 9.54
C LEU A 87 2.49 11.60 9.45
N ASP A 88 3.38 11.53 10.44
CA ASP A 88 4.69 12.20 10.39
C ASP A 88 5.56 11.66 9.23
N ASN A 89 5.31 10.42 8.81
CA ASN A 89 5.98 9.79 7.67
C ASN A 89 5.31 10.10 6.31
N VAL A 90 4.20 10.85 6.30
CA VAL A 90 3.43 11.21 5.09
C VAL A 90 3.34 12.73 4.96
N PRO A 91 4.47 13.42 4.71
CA PRO A 91 4.55 14.88 4.79
C PRO A 91 3.69 15.62 3.74
N PHE A 92 3.23 14.93 2.70
CA PHE A 92 2.39 15.49 1.64
C PHE A 92 0.89 15.26 1.83
N LEU A 93 0.47 14.77 3.01
CA LEU A 93 -0.95 14.59 3.33
C LEU A 93 -1.75 15.89 3.19
N ASN A 94 -1.12 17.03 3.52
CA ASN A 94 -1.70 18.36 3.38
C ASN A 94 -2.01 18.79 1.93
N ARG A 95 -1.54 18.03 0.93
CA ARG A 95 -1.83 18.27 -0.49
C ARG A 95 -3.08 17.53 -0.98
N ILE A 96 -3.68 16.68 -0.14
CA ILE A 96 -4.94 16.00 -0.46
C ILE A 96 -6.07 17.01 -0.34
N TYR A 97 -7.02 16.97 -1.29
CA TYR A 97 -8.20 17.82 -1.25
C TYR A 97 -8.99 17.58 0.05
N PRO A 98 -9.22 18.60 0.90
CA PRO A 98 -9.75 18.39 2.26
C PRO A 98 -11.09 17.65 2.31
N LYS A 99 -11.91 17.71 1.26
CA LYS A 99 -13.20 17.01 1.20
C LYS A 99 -13.08 15.49 0.95
N LEU A 100 -11.87 14.98 0.74
CA LEU A 100 -11.59 13.55 0.52
C LEU A 100 -11.00 12.85 1.76
N LEU A 101 -10.74 13.60 2.83
CA LEU A 101 -10.31 13.09 4.15
C LEU A 101 -11.55 12.85 5.03
#